data_AF-A0A4U6D920-F1
#
_entry.id   AF-A0A4U6D920-F1
#
_cell.length_a   1.000
_cell.length_b   1.000
_cell.length_c   1.000
_cell.angle_alpha   90.00
_cell.angle_beta   90.00
_cell.angle_gamma   90.00
#
_symmetry.space_group_name_H-M   'P 1'
#
loop_
_entity.id
_entity.type
_entity.pdbx_description
1 polymer ?
#
loop_
_entity_poly.entity_id
_entity_poly.type
_entity_poly.pdbx_seq_one_letter_code
_entity_poly.pdbx_strand_id
1 'polypeptide(L)'
;MLLGPSGTGKTFLAAGLCADAIENGYKAYLKTMEELISTLKMKDLTRSSLADYKILIKADLIIIDDIMLFPVEKSQAVSLFNFINLLYEKTCFIITTNKMATEWAKMLDDEVLATALLDRLLYRCDVISMSGESYQMKNRKTFFEPQN
;
A
#
# COMPACT_ATOMS: atom_id res chain seq x y z
N MET A 1 9.32 2.74 -2.33
CA MET A 1 8.17 3.43 -1.69
C MET A 1 7.88 4.72 -2.44
N LEU A 2 6.61 4.98 -2.77
CA LEU A 2 6.14 6.22 -3.39
C LEU A 2 5.55 7.13 -2.30
N LEU A 3 6.21 8.25 -2.03
CA LEU A 3 5.85 9.19 -0.96
C LEU A 3 5.42 10.53 -1.56
N GLY A 4 4.31 11.12 -1.11
CA GLY A 4 3.96 12.47 -1.53
C GLY A 4 2.48 12.85 -1.31
N PRO A 5 2.12 14.12 -1.51
CA PRO A 5 0.75 14.62 -1.34
C PRO A 5 -0.30 13.87 -2.17
N SER A 6 -1.57 13.98 -1.79
CA SER A 6 -2.67 13.39 -2.57
C SER A 6 -2.75 13.97 -3.98
N GLY A 7 -3.11 13.13 -4.95
CA GLY A 7 -3.28 13.53 -6.35
C GLY A 7 -1.99 13.73 -7.15
N THR A 8 -0.81 13.40 -6.60
CA THR A 8 0.48 13.48 -7.31
C THR A 8 0.77 12.31 -8.25
N GLY A 9 -0.12 11.30 -8.30
CA GLY A 9 0.01 10.16 -9.23
C GLY A 9 0.69 8.90 -8.66
N LYS A 10 0.90 8.82 -7.35
CA LYS A 10 1.50 7.63 -6.69
C LYS A 10 0.82 6.31 -7.08
N THR A 11 -0.50 6.23 -6.87
CA THR A 11 -1.30 5.04 -7.20
C THR A 11 -1.28 4.75 -8.70
N PHE A 12 -1.30 5.80 -9.54
CA PHE A 12 -1.24 5.64 -10.99
C PHE A 12 0.08 5.01 -11.43
N LEU A 13 1.20 5.49 -10.91
CA LEU A 13 2.52 4.91 -11.19
C LEU A 13 2.62 3.47 -10.66
N ALA A 14 2.15 3.21 -9.43
CA ALA A 14 2.17 1.88 -8.86
C ALA A 14 1.31 0.88 -9.66
N ALA A 15 0.14 1.31 -10.14
CA ALA A 15 -0.72 0.51 -10.99
C ALA A 15 -0.08 0.24 -12.37
N GLY A 16 0.60 1.23 -12.96
CA GLY A 16 1.36 1.04 -14.20
C GLY A 16 2.48 0.00 -14.06
N LEU A 17 3.25 0.07 -12.97
CA LEU A 17 4.29 -0.92 -12.65
C LEU A 17 3.68 -2.31 -12.38
N CYS A 18 2.51 -2.37 -11.75
CA CYS A 18 1.79 -3.62 -11.57
C CYS A 18 1.39 -4.25 -12.90
N ALA A 19 0.86 -3.44 -13.83
CA ALA A 19 0.45 -3.90 -15.15
C ALA A 19 1.65 -4.43 -15.95
N ASP A 20 2.75 -3.66 -15.99
CA ASP A 20 3.99 -4.06 -16.64
C ASP A 20 4.55 -5.38 -16.05
N ALA A 21 4.55 -5.54 -14.73
CA ALA A 21 4.97 -6.79 -14.10
C ALA A 21 4.09 -7.98 -14.53
N ILE A 22 2.78 -7.80 -14.63
CA ILE A 22 1.85 -8.84 -15.11
C ILE A 22 2.14 -9.20 -16.57
N GLU A 23 2.35 -8.18 -17.42
CA GLU A 23 2.68 -8.37 -18.84
C GLU A 23 3.99 -9.16 -19.02
N ASN A 24 4.94 -9.00 -18.11
CA ASN A 24 6.19 -9.75 -18.07
C ASN A 24 6.09 -11.12 -17.35
N GLY A 25 4.89 -11.55 -16.95
CA GLY A 25 4.63 -12.88 -16.40
C GLY A 25 4.81 -13.02 -14.89
N TYR A 26 4.98 -11.91 -14.16
CA TYR A 26 5.07 -11.92 -12.70
C TYR A 26 3.67 -11.95 -12.05
N LYS A 27 3.57 -12.58 -10.89
CA LYS A 27 2.38 -12.55 -10.04
C LYS A 27 2.35 -11.26 -9.25
N ALA A 28 1.78 -10.21 -9.85
CA ALA A 28 1.62 -8.91 -9.20
C ALA A 28 0.18 -8.65 -8.76
N TYR A 29 0.01 -8.04 -7.60
CA TYR A 29 -1.31 -7.68 -7.05
C TYR A 29 -1.28 -6.29 -6.45
N LEU A 30 -2.34 -5.53 -6.70
CA LEU A 30 -2.60 -4.25 -6.06
C LEU A 30 -3.75 -4.41 -5.06
N LYS A 31 -3.54 -3.96 -3.83
CA LYS A 31 -4.54 -3.89 -2.77
C LYS A 31 -4.45 -2.56 -2.06
N THR A 32 -5.59 -2.00 -1.66
CA THR A 32 -5.57 -0.95 -0.64
C THR A 32 -5.17 -1.54 0.72
N MET A 33 -4.68 -0.69 1.62
CA MET A 33 -4.43 -1.10 3.00
C MET A 33 -5.67 -1.73 3.66
N GLU A 34 -6.87 -1.18 3.41
CA GLU A 34 -8.13 -1.68 3.95
C GLU A 34 -8.47 -3.10 3.43
N GLU A 35 -8.34 -3.32 2.12
CA GLU A 35 -8.57 -4.63 1.50
C GLU A 35 -7.60 -5.69 2.03
N LEU A 36 -6.33 -5.31 2.22
CA LEU A 36 -5.32 -6.20 2.78
C LEU A 36 -5.66 -6.56 4.23
N ILE A 37 -5.99 -5.58 5.07
CA ILE A 37 -6.37 -5.85 6.47
C ILE A 37 -7.63 -6.72 6.54
N SER A 38 -8.63 -6.45 5.72
CA SER A 38 -9.84 -7.28 5.62
C SER A 38 -9.50 -8.73 5.28
N THR A 39 -8.61 -8.92 4.29
CA THR A 39 -8.10 -10.25 3.90
C THR A 39 -7.39 -10.95 5.06
N LEU A 40 -6.48 -10.26 5.75
CA LEU A 40 -5.73 -10.81 6.88
C LEU A 40 -6.62 -11.19 8.06
N LYS A 41 -7.66 -10.39 8.33
CA LYS A 41 -8.62 -10.62 9.42
C LYS A 41 -9.57 -11.77 9.13
N MET A 42 -10.01 -11.91 7.88
CA MET A 42 -11.07 -12.87 7.52
C MET A 42 -10.53 -14.18 6.93
N LYS A 43 -9.22 -14.35 6.73
CA LYS A 43 -8.63 -15.55 6.11
C LYS A 43 -8.96 -16.86 6.83
N ASP A 44 -9.16 -16.84 8.14
CA ASP A 44 -9.49 -18.04 8.92
C ASP A 44 -11.02 -18.24 9.07
N LEU A 45 -11.81 -17.27 8.61
CA LEU A 45 -13.27 -17.24 8.74
C LEU A 45 -13.97 -17.49 7.41
N THR A 46 -13.39 -17.07 6.29
CA THR A 46 -14.01 -17.17 4.96
C THR A 46 -13.08 -17.83 3.95
N ARG A 47 -13.67 -18.64 3.06
CA ARG A 47 -12.92 -19.29 1.98
C ARG A 47 -12.35 -18.30 0.97
N SER A 48 -13.06 -17.20 0.71
CA SER A 48 -12.63 -16.15 -0.22
C SER A 48 -11.38 -15.44 0.29
N SER A 49 -11.37 -14.97 1.54
CA SER A 49 -10.19 -14.32 2.12
C SER A 49 -9.03 -15.29 2.30
N LEU A 50 -9.30 -16.58 2.58
CA LEU A 50 -8.24 -17.61 2.59
C LEU A 50 -7.60 -17.78 1.22
N ALA A 51 -8.40 -17.79 0.16
CA ALA A 51 -7.91 -17.91 -1.21
C ALA A 51 -7.08 -16.68 -1.60
N ASP A 52 -7.58 -15.48 -1.32
CA ASP A 52 -6.88 -14.22 -1.58
C ASP A 52 -5.54 -14.17 -0.81
N TYR A 53 -5.55 -14.52 0.48
CA TYR A 53 -4.32 -14.64 1.28
C TYR A 53 -3.31 -15.64 0.67
N LYS A 54 -3.77 -16.82 0.23
CA LYS A 54 -2.90 -17.84 -0.39
C LYS A 54 -2.27 -17.37 -1.71
N ILE A 55 -2.97 -16.50 -2.44
CA ILE A 55 -2.47 -15.89 -3.67
C ILE A 55 -1.40 -14.84 -3.31
N LEU A 56 -1.71 -13.95 -2.37
CA LEU A 56 -0.80 -12.89 -1.93
C LEU A 56 0.53 -13.44 -1.38
N ILE A 57 0.52 -14.52 -0.58
CA ILE A 57 1.77 -15.08 -0.05
C ILE A 57 2.67 -15.75 -1.10
N LYS A 58 2.19 -15.89 -2.34
CA LYS A 58 2.93 -16.45 -3.48
C LYS A 58 3.23 -15.40 -4.55
N ALA A 59 2.96 -14.12 -4.25
CA ALA A 59 3.18 -13.02 -5.18
C ALA A 59 4.66 -12.68 -5.33
N ASP A 60 5.03 -12.27 -6.54
CA ASP A 60 6.36 -11.73 -6.84
C ASP A 60 6.40 -10.23 -6.52
N LEU A 61 5.26 -9.53 -6.70
CA LEU A 61 5.07 -8.11 -6.41
C LEU A 61 3.74 -7.87 -5.71
N ILE A 62 3.76 -7.09 -4.62
CA ILE A 62 2.56 -6.61 -3.95
C ILE A 62 2.61 -5.09 -3.85
N ILE A 63 1.56 -4.44 -4.34
CA ILE A 63 1.32 -3.02 -4.15
C ILE A 63 0.34 -2.85 -3.00
N ILE A 64 0.74 -2.08 -1.98
CA ILE A 64 -0.13 -1.65 -0.88
C ILE A 64 -0.38 -0.16 -1.04
N ASP A 65 -1.60 0.18 -1.46
CA ASP A 65 -2.01 1.55 -1.71
C ASP A 65 -2.55 2.22 -0.44
N ASP A 66 -2.22 3.51 -0.28
CA ASP A 66 -2.65 4.40 0.81
C ASP A 66 -2.38 3.86 2.22
N ILE A 67 -1.17 3.37 2.45
CA ILE A 67 -0.79 2.88 3.78
C ILE A 67 -0.77 4.02 4.81
N MET A 68 -1.28 3.71 6.01
CA MET A 68 -1.33 4.62 7.16
C MET A 68 -2.10 5.93 6.90
N LEU A 69 -3.09 5.90 6.01
CA LEU A 69 -4.01 7.03 5.82
C LEU A 69 -4.89 7.26 7.06
N PHE A 70 -5.25 6.20 7.76
CA PHE A 70 -6.07 6.22 8.98
C PHE A 70 -5.36 5.50 10.13
N PRO A 71 -5.70 5.80 11.40
CA PRO A 71 -5.23 5.03 12.54
C PRO A 71 -5.59 3.55 12.39
N VAL A 72 -4.61 2.69 12.69
CA VAL A 72 -4.72 1.24 12.56
C VAL A 72 -4.81 0.63 13.95
N GLU A 73 -5.79 -0.24 14.18
CA GLU A 73 -5.88 -0.95 15.45
C GLU A 73 -4.65 -1.84 15.66
N LYS A 74 -4.18 -1.98 16.91
CA LYS A 74 -3.01 -2.78 17.24
C LYS A 74 -3.04 -4.21 16.68
N SER A 75 -4.20 -4.87 16.71
CA SER A 75 -4.37 -6.23 16.16
C SER A 75 -4.17 -6.29 14.63
N GLN A 76 -4.61 -5.25 13.92
CA GLN A 76 -4.45 -5.11 12.47
C GLN A 76 -2.99 -4.81 12.13
N ALA A 77 -2.33 -3.95 12.91
CA ALA A 77 -0.91 -3.64 12.79
C ALA A 77 -0.04 -4.89 12.97
N VAL A 78 -0.32 -5.71 13.99
CA VAL A 78 0.39 -6.98 14.22
C VAL A 78 0.16 -7.95 13.06
N SER A 79 -1.07 -8.01 12.54
CA SER A 79 -1.39 -8.87 11.38
C SER A 79 -0.63 -8.44 10.13
N LEU A 80 -0.57 -7.14 9.86
CA LEU A 80 0.22 -6.55 8.76
C LEU A 80 1.71 -6.86 8.92
N PHE A 81 2.25 -6.66 10.12
CA PHE A 81 3.65 -6.96 10.43
C PHE A 81 3.99 -8.42 10.17
N ASN A 82 3.15 -9.35 10.65
CA ASN A 82 3.36 -10.78 10.43
C ASN A 82 3.32 -11.13 8.95
N PHE A 83 2.43 -10.50 8.18
CA PHE A 83 2.33 -10.68 6.74
C PHE A 83 3.58 -10.18 6.01
N ILE A 84 4.03 -8.96 6.27
CA ILE A 84 5.25 -8.40 5.68
C ILE A 84 6.48 -9.22 6.09
N ASN A 85 6.57 -9.63 7.36
CA ASN A 85 7.68 -10.45 7.85
C ASN A 85 7.73 -11.83 7.17
N LEU A 86 6.59 -12.45 6.85
CA LEU A 86 6.54 -13.73 6.13
C LEU A 86 7.14 -13.63 4.71
N LEU A 87 6.93 -12.48 4.07
CA LEU A 87 7.30 -12.17 2.69
C LEU A 87 8.60 -11.38 2.55
N TYR A 88 9.21 -11.02 3.68
CA TYR A 88 10.47 -10.31 3.73
C TYR A 88 11.55 -11.07 2.93
N GLU A 89 12.25 -10.33 2.06
CA GLU A 89 13.25 -10.84 1.11
C GLU A 89 12.75 -11.87 0.06
N LYS A 90 11.43 -12.10 -0.05
CA LYS A 90 10.84 -13.02 -1.04
C LYS A 90 9.96 -12.33 -2.06
N THR A 91 9.32 -11.24 -1.67
CA THR A 91 8.34 -10.51 -2.49
C THR A 91 8.74 -9.04 -2.55
N CYS A 92 8.62 -8.44 -3.74
CA CYS A 92 8.80 -7.00 -3.91
C CYS A 92 7.56 -6.26 -3.38
N PHE A 93 7.78 -5.16 -2.66
CA PHE A 93 6.69 -4.29 -2.21
C PHE A 93 6.79 -2.91 -2.85
N ILE A 94 5.69 -2.46 -3.45
CA ILE A 94 5.48 -1.03 -3.74
C ILE A 94 4.45 -0.53 -2.74
N ILE A 95 4.81 0.52 -2.02
CA ILE A 95 3.93 1.15 -1.05
C ILE A 95 3.69 2.57 -1.50
N THR A 96 2.43 3.00 -1.51
CA THR A 96 2.08 4.41 -1.67
C THR A 96 1.69 4.97 -0.31
N THR A 97 2.17 6.17 0.00
CA THR A 97 1.79 6.87 1.24
C THR A 97 1.89 8.37 1.08
N ASN A 98 1.07 9.10 1.82
CA ASN A 98 1.20 10.54 2.04
C ASN A 98 1.84 10.87 3.39
N LYS A 99 2.26 9.85 4.15
CA LYS A 99 2.82 9.98 5.50
C LYS A 99 4.31 9.69 5.53
N MET A 100 5.06 10.53 6.22
CA MET A 100 6.47 10.24 6.49
C MET A 100 6.60 9.06 7.45
N ALA A 101 7.72 8.34 7.39
CA ALA A 101 7.99 7.20 8.28
C ALA A 101 7.80 7.55 9.78
N THR A 102 8.18 8.76 10.18
CA THR A 102 8.00 9.25 11.56
C THR A 102 6.53 9.37 12.00
N GLU A 103 5.59 9.51 11.06
CA GLU A 103 4.15 9.57 11.36
C GLU A 103 3.54 8.18 11.57
N TRP A 104 4.21 7.10 11.17
CA TRP A 104 3.66 5.75 11.24
C TRP A 104 3.51 5.25 12.67
N ALA A 105 4.43 5.61 13.57
CA ALA A 105 4.33 5.29 15.00
C ALA A 105 3.03 5.84 15.61
N LYS A 106 2.63 7.05 15.18
CA LYS A 106 1.40 7.69 15.64
C LYS A 106 0.15 7.03 15.06
N MET A 107 0.23 6.52 13.83
CA MET A 107 -0.90 5.81 13.18
C MET A 107 -1.09 4.39 13.71
N LEU A 108 -0.01 3.75 14.17
CA LEU A 108 -0.04 2.39 14.72
C LEU A 108 -0.25 2.33 16.24
N ASP A 109 -0.11 3.46 16.94
CA ASP A 109 -0.17 3.57 18.40
C ASP A 109 0.77 2.58 19.13
N ASP A 110 1.90 2.26 18.48
CA ASP A 110 2.91 1.32 18.97
C ASP A 110 4.25 1.62 18.26
N GLU A 111 5.14 2.35 18.94
CA GLU A 111 6.42 2.79 18.38
C GLU A 111 7.36 1.61 18.06
N VAL A 112 7.34 0.56 18.89
CA VAL A 112 8.18 -0.64 18.70
C VAL A 112 7.74 -1.38 17.44
N LEU A 113 6.44 -1.60 17.29
CA LEU A 113 5.88 -2.26 16.12
C LEU A 113 6.09 -1.43 14.84
N ALA A 114 5.88 -0.11 14.92
CA ALA A 114 6.11 0.78 13.80
C ALA A 114 7.57 0.76 13.33
N THR A 115 8.53 0.82 14.26
CA THR A 115 9.95 0.73 13.95
C THR A 115 10.29 -0.61 13.31
N ALA A 116 9.81 -1.72 13.89
CA ALA A 116 10.07 -3.05 13.36
C ALA A 116 9.45 -3.27 11.96
N LEU A 117 8.31 -2.64 11.67
CA LEU A 117 7.67 -2.65 10.36
C LEU A 117 8.46 -1.81 9.36
N LEU A 118 8.84 -0.59 9.73
CA LEU A 118 9.64 0.31 8.90
C LEU A 118 11.00 -0.31 8.57
N ASP A 119 11.68 -0.94 9.52
CA ASP A 119 12.95 -1.62 9.27
C ASP A 119 12.83 -2.65 8.15
N ARG A 120 11.78 -3.48 8.17
CA ARG A 120 11.53 -4.48 7.12
C ARG A 120 11.19 -3.84 5.78
N LEU A 121 10.47 -2.74 5.79
CA LEU A 121 10.04 -2.05 4.56
C LEU A 121 11.11 -1.16 3.96
N LEU A 122 12.03 -0.63 4.76
CA LEU A 122 13.04 0.35 4.35
C LEU A 122 14.43 -0.25 4.13
N TYR A 123 14.70 -1.47 4.61
CA TYR A 123 16.02 -2.09 4.48
C TYR A 123 16.54 -2.16 3.02
N ARG A 124 15.66 -2.50 2.06
CA ARG A 124 15.96 -2.51 0.62
C ARG A 124 14.90 -1.74 -0.17
N CYS A 125 14.78 -0.44 0.13
CA CYS A 125 13.74 0.39 -0.44
C CYS A 125 14.28 1.69 -1.00
N ASP A 126 14.02 1.91 -2.29
CA ASP A 126 14.16 3.22 -2.89
C ASP A 126 12.92 4.06 -2.58
N VAL A 127 13.14 5.22 -1.96
CA VAL A 127 12.08 6.19 -1.68
C VAL A 127 12.00 7.21 -2.81
N ILE A 128 10.89 7.20 -3.53
CA ILE A 128 10.59 8.14 -4.60
C ILE A 128 9.63 9.18 -4.04
N SER A 129 10.16 10.38 -3.80
CA SER A 129 9.38 11.53 -3.36
C SER A 129 8.71 12.22 -4.54
N MET A 130 7.38 12.18 -4.56
CA MET A 130 6.54 12.86 -5.53
C MET A 130 6.08 14.20 -4.97
N SER A 131 6.21 15.25 -5.76
CA SER A 131 5.80 16.61 -5.44
C SER A 131 5.00 17.21 -6.59
N GLY A 132 4.32 18.33 -6.32
CA GLY A 132 3.50 19.04 -7.32
C GLY A 132 2.03 19.13 -6.94
N GLU A 133 1.27 19.80 -7.80
CA GLU A 133 -0.16 19.99 -7.64
C GLU A 133 -0.93 18.68 -7.85
N SER A 134 -2.06 18.55 -7.16
CA SER A 134 -2.98 17.43 -7.39
C SER A 134 -3.49 17.46 -8.82
N TYR A 135 -3.23 16.40 -9.58
CA TYR A 135 -3.74 16.20 -10.93
C TYR A 135 -5.28 16.26 -10.95
N GLN A 136 -5.93 15.76 -9.90
CA GLN A 136 -7.39 15.79 -9.77
C GLN A 136 -7.92 17.22 -9.63
N MET A 137 -7.26 18.05 -8.82
CA MET A 137 -7.65 19.44 -8.63
C MET A 137 -7.40 20.26 -9.89
N LYS A 138 -6.26 20.04 -10.55
CA LYS A 138 -5.89 20.73 -11.79
C LYS A 138 -6.85 20.42 -12.95
N ASN A 139 -7.34 19.19 -13.03
CA ASN A 139 -8.25 18.75 -14.09
C ASN A 139 -9.71 18.67 -13.63
N ARG A 140 -10.05 19.33 -12.51
CA ARG A 140 -11.41 19.36 -11.99
C ARG A 140 -12.31 20.12 -12.97
N LYS A 141 -13.09 19.40 -13.76
CA LYS A 141 -14.19 19.98 -14.55
C LYS A 141 -15.39 20.16 -13.65
N THR A 142 -15.95 21.37 -13.57
CA THR A 142 -17.21 21.56 -12.87
C THR A 142 -18.35 21.12 -13.79
N PHE A 143 -19.28 20.32 -13.26
CA PHE A 143 -20.47 19.89 -14.01
C PHE A 143 -21.43 21.05 -14.33
N PHE A 144 -21.20 22.23 -13.75
CA PHE A 144 -22.07 23.41 -13.83
C PHE A 144 -21.47 24.55 -14.67
N GLU A 145 -20.33 24.34 -15.33
CA GLU A 145 -19.85 25.32 -16.30
C GLU A 145 -20.76 25.30 -17.54
N PRO A 146 -21.37 26.45 -17.92
CA PRO A 146 -22.12 26.52 -19.16
C PRO A 146 -21.17 26.21 -20.31
N GLN A 147 -21.56 25.25 -21.15
CA GLN A 147 -20.91 25.03 -22.44
C GLN A 147 -21.19 26.28 -23.28
N ASN A 148 -20.20 27.16 -23.38
CA ASN A 148 -20.16 28.21 -24.40
C ASN A 148 -19.67 27.62 -25.72
#